data_AF-A0A5N7Z5C8-F1
#
_entry.id   AF-A0A5N7Z5C8-F1
#
_cell.length_a   1.000
_cell.length_b   1.000
_cell.length_c   1.000
_cell.angle_alpha   90.00
_cell.angle_beta   90.00
_cell.angle_gamma   90.00
#
_symmetry.space_group_name_H-M   'P 1'
#
loop_
_entity.id
_entity.type
_entity.pdbx_description
1 polymer ?
#
loop_
_entity_poly.entity_id
_entity_poly.type
_entity_poly.pdbx_seq_one_letter_code
_entity_poly.pdbx_strand_id
1 'polypeptide(L)'
;MFLEKDFVYNGTLDGVENGNSEWSAPSNIALVKYWGKKEHQIPANPSVSFTLNNCKTITKLSFSKKESAADFSFDLLFEGKEKESFRPKIQKFFERIETY
;
A
#
# COMPACT_ATOMS: atom_id res chain seq x y z
N MET A 1 -7.26 11.21 -18.63
CA MET A 1 -7.63 10.14 -17.69
C MET A 1 -6.49 9.16 -17.73
N PHE A 2 -5.82 8.88 -16.62
CA PHE A 2 -4.74 7.89 -16.59
C PHE A 2 -5.35 6.48 -16.60
N LEU A 3 -4.78 5.59 -17.38
CA LEU A 3 -5.05 4.16 -17.40
C LEU A 3 -4.03 3.43 -16.54
N GLU A 4 -4.37 2.22 -16.12
CA GLU A 4 -3.48 1.36 -15.33
C GLU A 4 -2.09 1.19 -15.96
N LYS A 5 -2.04 1.04 -17.29
CA LYS A 5 -0.79 0.91 -18.08
C LYS A 5 0.12 2.12 -18.00
N ASP A 6 -0.42 3.30 -17.67
CA ASP A 6 0.37 4.53 -17.54
C ASP A 6 1.22 4.52 -16.25
N PHE A 7 0.97 3.59 -15.33
CA PHE A 7 1.70 3.44 -14.08
C PHE A 7 2.75 2.33 -14.11
N VAL A 8 2.87 1.59 -15.21
CA VAL A 8 3.90 0.54 -15.37
C VAL A 8 5.25 1.18 -15.67
N TYR A 9 6.22 0.98 -14.78
CA TYR A 9 7.58 1.42 -15.04
C TYR A 9 8.25 0.59 -16.15
N ASN A 10 8.51 1.22 -17.31
CA ASN A 10 9.13 0.56 -18.48
C ASN A 10 10.63 0.87 -18.63
N GLY A 11 11.23 1.61 -17.68
CA GLY A 11 12.66 1.94 -17.70
C GLY A 11 13.54 0.85 -17.07
N THR A 12 14.85 1.08 -17.05
CA THR A 12 15.77 0.28 -16.22
C THR A 12 15.97 0.95 -14.87
N LEU A 13 16.17 0.16 -13.81
CA LEU A 13 16.49 0.66 -12.46
C LEU A 13 18.01 0.71 -12.22
N ASP A 14 18.78 1.03 -13.26
CA ASP A 14 20.24 0.97 -13.22
C ASP A 14 20.81 1.93 -12.17
N GLY A 15 21.59 1.40 -11.23
CA GLY A 15 22.26 2.16 -10.19
C GLY A 15 21.41 2.50 -8.95
N VAL A 16 20.14 2.06 -8.88
CA VAL A 16 19.32 2.25 -7.67
C VAL A 16 19.61 1.12 -6.68
N GLU A 17 20.48 1.39 -5.71
CA GLU A 17 20.88 0.41 -4.69
C GLU A 17 20.04 0.50 -3.41
N ASN A 18 19.47 1.66 -3.09
CA ASN A 18 18.57 1.85 -1.96
C ASN A 18 17.76 3.14 -2.14
N GLY A 19 16.71 3.28 -1.32
CA GLY A 19 15.90 4.47 -1.29
C GLY A 19 14.93 4.49 -0.13
N ASN A 20 14.30 5.64 0.08
CA ASN A 20 13.24 5.79 1.06
C ASN A 20 12.16 6.72 0.53
N SER A 21 10.96 6.56 1.08
CA SER A 21 9.82 7.41 0.77
C SER A 21 8.91 7.51 1.99
N GLU A 22 8.35 8.69 2.21
CA GLU A 22 7.46 8.97 3.32
C GLU A 22 6.16 9.58 2.80
N TRP A 23 5.04 8.97 3.20
CA TRP A 23 3.71 9.39 2.76
C TRP A 23 2.77 9.51 3.95
N SER A 24 1.82 10.44 3.84
CA SER A 24 0.73 10.58 4.82
C SER A 24 -0.61 10.27 4.18
N ALA A 25 -1.39 9.38 4.80
CA ALA A 25 -2.75 9.05 4.40
C ALA A 25 -3.76 9.53 5.46
N PRO A 26 -4.73 10.40 5.11
CA PRO A 26 -5.74 10.87 6.05
C PRO A 26 -6.79 9.79 6.35
N SER A 27 -7.31 9.81 7.57
CA SER A 27 -8.48 9.02 7.95
C SER A 27 -9.76 9.63 7.39
N ASN A 28 -10.85 8.87 7.39
CA ASN A 28 -12.16 9.35 6.98
C ASN A 28 -13.28 8.85 7.90
N ILE A 29 -14.40 9.57 7.94
CA ILE A 29 -15.63 9.15 8.64
C ILE A 29 -16.77 9.10 7.63
N ALA A 30 -17.39 7.92 7.50
CA ALA A 30 -18.51 7.70 6.58
C ALA A 30 -19.80 8.38 7.05
N LEU A 31 -20.38 9.20 6.17
CA LEU A 31 -21.74 9.74 6.28
C LEU A 31 -22.76 8.75 5.73
N VAL A 32 -22.52 8.23 4.51
CA VAL A 32 -23.22 7.08 3.96
C VAL A 32 -22.32 5.86 4.15
N LYS A 33 -22.80 4.85 4.89
CA LYS A 33 -21.97 3.74 5.36
C LYS A 33 -21.64 2.77 4.23
N TYR A 34 -20.37 2.35 4.17
CA TYR A 34 -19.97 1.12 3.50
C TYR A 34 -20.38 -0.06 4.40
N TRP A 35 -21.24 -0.96 3.92
CA TRP A 35 -21.66 -2.12 4.72
C TRP A 35 -21.97 -3.34 3.86
N GLY A 36 -21.18 -4.40 4.06
CA GLY A 36 -21.26 -5.63 3.27
C GLY A 36 -20.24 -5.65 2.11
N LYS A 37 -19.77 -6.85 1.80
CA LYS A 37 -18.76 -7.11 0.76
C LYS A 37 -19.17 -8.28 -0.10
N LYS A 38 -18.94 -8.16 -1.40
CA LYS A 38 -19.01 -9.26 -2.38
C LYS A 38 -17.63 -9.93 -2.50
N GLU A 39 -17.48 -10.84 -3.44
CA GLU A 39 -16.17 -11.40 -3.79
C GLU A 39 -15.17 -10.30 -4.17
N HIS A 40 -13.88 -10.58 -4.00
CA HIS A 40 -12.77 -9.66 -4.34
C HIS A 40 -12.81 -8.29 -3.64
N GLN A 41 -13.40 -8.21 -2.44
CA GLN A 41 -13.51 -6.96 -1.65
C GLN A 41 -14.38 -5.87 -2.32
N ILE A 42 -15.21 -6.22 -3.30
CA ILE A 42 -16.11 -5.26 -3.95
C ILE A 42 -17.22 -4.84 -2.97
N PRO A 43 -17.49 -3.52 -2.80
CA PRO A 43 -18.58 -3.04 -1.95
C PRO A 43 -19.94 -3.59 -2.36
N ALA A 44 -20.78 -3.93 -1.38
CA ALA A 44 -22.19 -4.22 -1.67
C ALA A 44 -22.97 -2.95 -2.06
N ASN A 45 -22.54 -1.79 -1.59
CA ASN A 45 -23.17 -0.50 -1.81
C ASN A 45 -22.14 0.64 -1.91
N PRO A 46 -22.47 1.74 -2.62
CA PRO A 46 -21.66 2.95 -2.59
C PRO A 46 -21.69 3.60 -1.20
N SER A 47 -20.66 4.37 -0.89
CA SER A 47 -20.48 5.07 0.39
C SER A 47 -19.94 6.47 0.17
N VAL A 48 -20.14 7.35 1.15
CA VAL A 48 -19.68 8.75 1.13
C VAL A 48 -19.10 9.08 2.50
N SER A 49 -17.92 9.68 2.55
CA SER A 49 -17.22 10.01 3.80
C SER A 49 -16.59 11.40 3.76
N PHE A 50 -16.35 11.98 4.93
CA PHE A 50 -15.51 13.15 5.10
C PHE A 50 -14.08 12.72 5.40
N THR A 51 -13.13 13.28 4.66
CA THR A 51 -11.70 13.17 4.97
C THR A 51 -11.36 14.06 6.15
N LEU A 52 -10.59 13.53 7.11
CA LEU A 52 -10.15 14.27 8.30
C LEU A 52 -8.74 14.82 8.09
N ASN A 53 -8.55 16.11 8.40
CA ASN A 53 -7.26 16.78 8.16
C ASN A 53 -6.17 16.37 9.16
N ASN A 54 -6.54 16.16 10.43
CA ASN A 54 -5.57 15.97 11.52
C ASN A 54 -5.35 14.51 11.90
N CYS A 55 -6.30 13.63 11.61
CA CYS A 55 -6.19 12.20 11.88
C CYS A 55 -5.58 11.51 10.66
N LYS A 56 -4.29 11.18 10.72
CA LYS A 56 -3.56 10.59 9.59
C LYS A 56 -2.57 9.53 10.04
N THR A 57 -2.33 8.56 9.16
CA THR A 57 -1.23 7.61 9.29
C THR A 57 -0.06 8.12 8.48
N ILE A 58 1.13 8.13 9.08
CA ILE A 58 2.39 8.41 8.39
C ILE A 58 3.09 7.08 8.18
N THR A 59 3.43 6.77 6.93
CA THR A 59 4.12 5.54 6.55
C THR A 59 5.47 5.90 5.96
N LYS A 60 6.53 5.31 6.51
CA LYS A 60 7.88 5.37 5.96
C LYS A 60 8.20 4.02 5.34
N LEU A 61 8.64 4.04 4.09
CA LEU A 61 9.18 2.88 3.39
C LEU A 61 10.66 3.12 3.15
N SER A 62 11.48 2.13 3.42
CA SER A 62 12.88 2.11 3.03
C SER A 62 13.15 0.78 2.35
N PHE A 63 13.90 0.83 1.26
CA PHE A 63 14.24 -0.35 0.48
C PHE A 63 15.72 -0.35 0.13
N SER A 64 16.25 -1.53 -0.10
CA SER A 64 17.57 -1.77 -0.64
C SER A 64 17.47 -2.84 -1.70
N LYS A 65 18.33 -2.76 -2.71
CA LYS A 65 18.45 -3.78 -3.74
C LYS A 65 18.83 -5.10 -3.07
N LYS A 66 18.15 -6.15 -3.49
CA LYS A 66 18.39 -7.50 -3.01
C LYS A 66 19.39 -8.18 -3.95
N GLU A 67 20.34 -8.92 -3.39
CA GLU A 67 21.34 -9.66 -4.18
C GLU A 67 20.75 -10.93 -4.82
N SER A 68 19.67 -11.49 -4.26
CA SER A 68 19.03 -12.71 -4.73
C SER A 68 17.63 -12.49 -5.29
N ALA A 69 17.26 -13.27 -6.31
CA ALA A 69 15.95 -13.24 -6.95
C ALA A 69 14.85 -14.00 -6.18
N ALA A 70 14.99 -14.16 -4.86
CA ALA A 70 13.98 -14.81 -4.02
C ALA A 70 12.79 -13.87 -3.73
N ASP A 71 11.70 -14.42 -3.21
CA ASP A 71 10.46 -13.71 -2.83
C ASP A 71 10.68 -12.41 -2.04
N PHE A 72 9.66 -11.54 -2.03
CA PHE A 72 9.66 -10.30 -1.24
C PHE A 72 10.12 -10.55 0.22
N SER A 73 11.06 -9.74 0.67
CA SER A 73 11.53 -9.73 2.06
C SER A 73 11.37 -8.32 2.61
N PHE A 74 10.67 -8.20 3.73
CA PHE A 74 10.40 -6.91 4.34
C PHE A 74 10.18 -7.07 5.84
N ASP A 75 10.39 -5.99 6.59
CA ASP A 75 9.99 -5.89 7.98
C ASP A 75 8.90 -4.84 8.13
N LEU A 76 8.03 -5.02 9.14
CA LEU A 76 6.90 -4.13 9.38
C LEU A 76 6.79 -3.75 10.84
N LEU A 77 6.89 -2.46 11.10
CA LEU A 77 6.62 -1.85 12.40
C LEU A 77 5.31 -1.07 12.32
N PHE A 78 4.38 -1.36 13.24
CA PHE A 78 3.16 -0.59 13.46
C PHE A 78 3.26 0.07 14.83
N GLU A 79 3.21 1.40 14.87
CA GLU A 79 3.44 2.19 16.09
C GLU A 79 4.76 1.83 16.80
N GLY A 80 5.81 1.59 16.01
CA GLY A 80 7.14 1.25 16.52
C GLY A 80 7.30 -0.19 17.01
N LYS A 81 6.28 -1.05 16.87
CA LYS A 81 6.32 -2.46 17.28
C LYS A 81 6.08 -3.39 16.11
N GLU A 82 6.73 -4.54 16.14
CA GLU A 82 6.47 -5.60 15.15
C GLU A 82 5.02 -6.06 15.21
N LYS A 83 4.43 -6.32 14.02
CA LYS A 83 3.06 -6.79 13.91
C LYS A 83 2.92 -7.85 12.82
N GLU A 84 3.33 -9.06 13.18
CA GLU A 84 3.41 -10.22 12.28
C GLU A 84 2.09 -10.53 11.55
N SER A 85 0.96 -10.32 12.22
CA SER A 85 -0.38 -10.57 11.66
C SER A 85 -0.70 -9.74 10.41
N PHE A 86 0.04 -8.66 10.14
CA PHE A 86 -0.14 -7.83 8.95
C PHE A 86 0.70 -8.30 7.77
N ARG A 87 1.75 -9.09 7.98
CA ARG A 87 2.66 -9.52 6.90
C ARG A 87 1.96 -10.24 5.75
N PRO A 88 1.04 -11.20 5.97
CA PRO A 88 0.35 -11.86 4.86
C PRO A 88 -0.47 -10.88 4.01
N LYS A 89 -0.98 -9.80 4.61
CA LYS A 89 -1.75 -8.78 3.91
C LYS A 89 -0.87 -7.84 3.10
N ILE A 90 0.31 -7.49 3.63
CA ILE A 90 1.29 -6.64 2.93
C ILE A 90 1.97 -7.42 1.80
N GLN A 91 2.32 -8.69 2.02
CA GLN A 91 2.84 -9.58 0.98
C GLN A 91 1.90 -9.65 -0.22
N LYS A 92 0.62 -9.99 0.01
CA LYS A 92 -0.41 -9.99 -1.04
C LYS A 92 -0.60 -8.64 -1.72
N PHE A 93 -0.33 -7.55 -1.00
CA PHE A 93 -0.39 -6.23 -1.59
C PHE A 93 0.78 -6.01 -2.55
N PHE A 94 2.02 -6.33 -2.15
CA PHE A 94 3.20 -6.24 -3.02
C PHE A 94 3.07 -7.10 -4.28
N GLU A 95 2.66 -8.36 -4.14
CA GLU A 95 2.38 -9.25 -5.28
C GLU A 95 1.35 -8.65 -6.25
N ARG A 96 0.34 -7.94 -5.72
CA ARG A 96 -0.69 -7.29 -6.56
C ARG A 96 -0.18 -6.06 -7.30
N ILE A 97 0.81 -5.36 -6.76
CA ILE A 97 1.31 -4.11 -7.35
C ILE A 97 2.64 -4.27 -8.09
N GLU A 98 3.28 -5.44 -8.05
CA GLU A 98 4.59 -5.70 -8.64
C GLU A 98 4.71 -5.32 -10.13
N THR A 99 3.62 -5.46 -10.89
CA THR A 99 3.61 -5.14 -12.32
C THR A 99 3.56 -3.64 -12.63
N TYR A 100 3.22 -2.78 -11.65
CA TYR A 100 3.10 -1.33 -11.82
C TYR A 100 4.34 -0.64 -11.27
#